data_AF-A0AAE0WXH7-F1
#
_entry.id   AF-A0AAE0WXH7-F1
#
_cell.length_a   1.000
_cell.length_b   1.000
_cell.length_c   1.000
_cell.angle_alpha   90.00
_cell.angle_beta   90.00
_cell.angle_gamma   90.00
#
_symmetry.space_group_name_H-M   'P 1'
#
loop_
_entity.id
_entity.type
_entity.pdbx_description
1 polymer ?
#
loop_
_entity_poly.entity_id
_entity_poly.type
_entity_poly.pdbx_seq_one_letter_code
_entity_poly.pdbx_strand_id
1 'polypeptide(L)'
;MSDVRHIRPQSSESHTTVRTTTRTFLPTNLSSQQQQQQQPPPPKMPKSKRQRIVHTSVVQKKPSKEKSASLYAAVQAAADAYQHIFVFSVENMRNTYLKDVRQQFGSDGRLFYGKTKVMAKALGKGKEDEYKPGLSGLGKFLEGNVGLLLTNRGVQEVLEFFAEYRELDFARAGSKATRTFTVPAGVVYQRAGELAVEDDSPLPHPMEVMVRKWGMPTRLDKGKVVLDQEFTVVEEGREMNSSQTSLLKVFGVAMAEFRVQILAYWSAGSEEVTEVEADAGVEVIQEG
;
A
#
# COMPACT_ATOMS: atom_id res chain seq x y z
N MET A 1 51.11 49.35 -11.79
CA MET A 1 52.23 50.02 -12.47
C MET A 1 53.23 48.96 -12.91
N SER A 2 53.44 48.87 -14.22
CA SER A 2 54.71 48.51 -14.90
C SER A 2 55.36 47.16 -14.53
N ASP A 3 55.25 46.06 -15.28
CA ASP A 3 55.64 45.80 -16.68
C ASP A 3 57.16 45.67 -16.92
N VAL A 4 57.50 44.68 -17.77
CA VAL A 4 58.73 44.45 -18.56
C VAL A 4 59.89 43.66 -17.90
N ARG A 5 59.99 42.33 -18.11
CA ARG A 5 60.49 41.52 -19.28
C ARG A 5 62.01 41.26 -19.25
N HIS A 6 62.38 40.05 -19.70
CA HIS A 6 63.34 39.67 -20.77
C HIS A 6 63.78 38.20 -20.48
N ILE A 7 63.87 37.21 -21.38
CA ILE A 7 64.02 37.09 -22.84
C ILE A 7 63.66 35.64 -23.29
N ARG A 8 63.17 35.52 -24.54
CA ARG A 8 62.85 34.33 -25.39
C ARG A 8 64.16 33.78 -26.07
N PRO A 9 64.24 33.05 -27.22
CA PRO A 9 63.25 32.45 -28.16
C PRO A 9 63.59 30.99 -28.64
N GLN A 10 62.61 30.24 -29.19
CA GLN A 10 62.44 29.68 -30.58
C GLN A 10 63.49 28.64 -31.06
N SER A 11 63.20 27.63 -31.90
CA SER A 11 62.47 27.61 -33.21
C SER A 11 62.21 26.15 -33.68
N SER A 12 61.14 25.90 -34.48
CA SER A 12 61.13 25.54 -35.93
C SER A 12 61.31 24.03 -36.23
N GLU A 13 60.77 23.38 -37.27
CA GLU A 13 60.00 23.80 -38.44
C GLU A 13 59.29 22.59 -39.11
N SER A 14 58.22 22.91 -39.84
CA SER A 14 57.57 22.18 -40.92
C SER A 14 58.45 21.85 -42.13
N HIS A 15 58.15 20.78 -42.86
CA HIS A 15 58.59 20.59 -44.26
C HIS A 15 57.43 20.31 -45.21
N THR A 16 57.31 21.19 -46.22
CA THR A 16 56.53 21.05 -47.45
C THR A 16 57.46 20.56 -48.57
N THR A 17 56.95 19.69 -49.45
CA THR A 17 57.49 19.49 -50.81
C THR A 17 56.35 19.44 -51.82
N VAL A 18 56.48 20.23 -52.89
CA VAL A 18 55.59 20.34 -54.05
C VAL A 18 56.29 19.75 -55.28
N ARG A 19 55.54 19.17 -56.22
CA ARG A 19 55.73 19.14 -57.70
C ARG A 19 54.71 18.16 -58.31
N THR A 20 54.18 18.21 -59.55
CA THR A 20 53.94 19.18 -60.63
C THR A 20 53.11 18.43 -61.71
N THR A 21 52.05 19.07 -62.24
CA THR A 21 51.42 19.00 -63.59
C THR A 21 51.29 17.68 -64.38
N THR A 22 50.07 17.34 -64.88
CA THR A 22 49.66 17.36 -66.33
C THR A 22 48.51 16.38 -66.68
N ARG A 23 47.33 16.95 -67.03
CA ARG A 23 46.41 16.72 -68.18
C ARG A 23 45.84 15.32 -68.52
N THR A 24 44.52 15.20 -68.32
CA THR A 24 43.40 14.75 -69.22
C THR A 24 43.54 13.49 -70.10
N PHE A 25 42.57 12.54 -70.03
CA PHE A 25 41.55 12.20 -71.07
C PHE A 25 40.84 10.82 -70.85
N LEU A 26 39.50 10.88 -70.77
CA LEU A 26 38.40 9.97 -71.21
C LEU A 26 38.15 8.55 -70.62
N PRO A 27 36.87 8.08 -70.67
CA PRO A 27 36.35 6.94 -69.89
C PRO A 27 36.09 5.69 -70.74
N THR A 28 35.93 4.53 -70.09
CA THR A 28 35.19 3.39 -70.66
C THR A 28 34.46 2.60 -69.59
N ASN A 29 33.20 2.36 -69.90
CA ASN A 29 32.16 1.67 -69.16
C ASN A 29 32.34 0.16 -69.33
N LEU A 30 32.20 -0.66 -68.27
CA LEU A 30 31.85 -2.08 -68.43
C LEU A 30 31.21 -2.66 -67.15
N SER A 31 29.98 -3.14 -67.36
CA SER A 31 29.08 -3.85 -66.47
C SER A 31 29.75 -4.94 -65.61
N SER A 32 29.40 -4.97 -64.32
CA SER A 32 29.46 -6.17 -63.50
C SER A 32 28.33 -6.08 -62.46
N GLN A 33 27.16 -6.58 -62.83
CA GLN A 33 26.11 -6.91 -61.86
C GLN A 33 26.66 -7.95 -60.88
N GLN A 34 26.92 -7.55 -59.64
CA GLN A 34 27.02 -8.49 -58.53
C GLN A 34 25.72 -8.43 -57.74
N GLN A 35 24.99 -9.55 -57.80
CA GLN A 35 23.84 -9.88 -56.99
C GLN A 35 24.21 -9.74 -55.50
N GLN A 36 23.60 -8.78 -54.80
CA GLN A 36 23.56 -8.79 -53.34
C GLN A 36 22.65 -9.95 -52.91
N GLN A 37 23.25 -11.09 -52.56
CA GLN A 37 22.56 -12.12 -51.79
C GLN A 37 22.23 -11.57 -50.41
N GLN A 38 20.95 -11.24 -50.18
CA GLN A 38 20.42 -10.95 -48.85
C GLN A 38 20.42 -12.25 -48.04
N GLN A 39 21.25 -12.31 -46.99
CA GLN A 39 21.14 -13.40 -46.02
C GLN A 39 19.83 -13.25 -45.22
N PRO A 40 19.08 -14.34 -44.98
CA PRO A 40 17.88 -14.28 -44.16
C PRO A 40 18.23 -13.95 -42.70
N PRO A 41 17.36 -13.21 -41.98
CA PRO A 41 17.62 -12.85 -40.60
C PRO A 41 17.71 -14.09 -39.70
N PRO A 42 18.53 -14.06 -38.63
CA PRO A 42 18.75 -15.21 -37.77
C PRO A 42 17.44 -15.68 -37.11
N PRO A 43 17.27 -17.00 -36.90
CA PRO A 43 16.06 -17.55 -36.32
C PRO A 43 15.84 -17.00 -34.90
N LYS A 44 14.61 -16.53 -34.65
CA LYS A 44 14.21 -15.91 -33.39
C LYS A 44 14.21 -16.96 -32.27
N MET A 45 15.26 -16.97 -31.45
CA MET A 45 15.37 -17.91 -30.32
C MET A 45 14.20 -17.72 -29.32
N PRO A 46 13.69 -18.81 -28.72
CA PRO A 46 12.72 -18.71 -27.63
C PRO A 46 13.30 -17.82 -26.52
N LYS A 47 12.55 -16.79 -26.13
CA LYS A 47 12.97 -15.90 -25.03
C LYS A 47 13.31 -16.75 -23.81
N SER A 48 14.50 -16.57 -23.25
CA SER A 48 14.88 -17.18 -21.97
C SER A 48 13.79 -16.90 -20.94
N LYS A 49 13.10 -17.96 -20.50
CA LYS A 49 12.06 -17.91 -19.47
C LYS A 49 12.67 -18.45 -18.18
N ARG A 50 12.63 -17.67 -17.10
CA ARG A 50 13.02 -18.14 -15.77
C ARG A 50 12.15 -19.33 -15.38
N GLN A 51 12.76 -20.35 -14.79
CA GLN A 51 12.03 -21.51 -14.27
C GLN A 51 11.00 -21.01 -13.23
N ARG A 52 9.72 -21.28 -13.52
CA ARG A 52 8.63 -20.97 -12.59
C ARG A 52 8.50 -22.14 -11.63
N ILE A 53 8.67 -21.88 -10.34
CA ILE A 53 8.34 -22.85 -9.30
C ILE A 53 6.83 -23.12 -9.38
N VAL A 54 6.46 -24.35 -9.75
CA VAL A 54 5.07 -24.81 -9.77
C VAL A 54 4.81 -25.51 -8.44
N HIS A 55 4.03 -24.87 -7.58
CA HIS A 55 3.59 -25.48 -6.33
C HIS A 55 2.53 -26.55 -6.62
N THR A 56 2.69 -27.72 -5.99
CA THR A 56 1.73 -28.85 -6.06
C THR A 56 0.44 -28.59 -5.28
N SER A 57 0.39 -27.54 -4.45
CA SER A 57 -0.85 -27.08 -3.80
C SER A 57 -1.77 -26.43 -4.83
N VAL A 58 -2.65 -27.22 -5.44
CA VAL A 58 -3.61 -26.73 -6.44
C VAL A 58 -4.78 -26.06 -5.73
N VAL A 59 -4.64 -24.77 -5.42
CA VAL A 59 -5.81 -23.94 -5.08
C VAL A 59 -6.46 -23.51 -6.40
N GLN A 60 -7.59 -24.13 -6.74
CA GLN A 60 -8.38 -23.74 -7.91
C GLN A 60 -8.90 -22.31 -7.73
N LYS A 61 -8.43 -21.40 -8.58
CA LYS A 61 -8.85 -20.00 -8.53
C LYS A 61 -10.25 -19.88 -9.12
N LYS A 62 -11.26 -19.67 -8.28
CA LYS A 62 -12.60 -19.29 -8.76
C LYS A 62 -12.50 -18.08 -9.71
N PRO A 63 -13.13 -18.09 -10.88
CA PRO A 63 -13.10 -17.00 -11.85
C PRO A 63 -13.49 -15.67 -11.21
N SER A 64 -12.75 -14.60 -11.49
CA SER A 64 -13.04 -13.26 -10.96
C SER A 64 -14.44 -12.76 -11.33
N LYS A 65 -14.96 -13.18 -12.49
CA LYS A 65 -16.29 -12.82 -12.97
C LYS A 65 -17.40 -13.42 -12.10
N GLU A 66 -17.25 -14.69 -11.71
CA GLU A 66 -18.20 -15.39 -10.84
C GLU A 66 -18.27 -14.74 -9.45
N LYS A 67 -17.12 -14.41 -8.86
CA LYS A 67 -17.06 -13.70 -7.57
C LYS A 67 -17.73 -12.32 -7.63
N SER A 68 -17.53 -11.59 -8.73
CA SER A 68 -18.12 -10.27 -8.92
C SER A 68 -19.63 -10.36 -9.12
N ALA A 69 -20.11 -11.36 -9.88
CA ALA A 69 -21.54 -11.60 -10.07
C ALA A 69 -22.23 -12.03 -8.76
N SER A 70 -21.58 -12.91 -7.98
CA SER A 70 -22.09 -13.31 -6.67
C SER A 70 -22.15 -12.14 -5.69
N LEU A 71 -21.13 -11.27 -5.66
CA LEU A 71 -21.15 -10.05 -4.84
C LEU A 71 -22.28 -9.12 -5.28
N TYR A 72 -22.45 -8.90 -6.58
CA TYR A 72 -23.51 -8.06 -7.13
C TYR A 72 -24.89 -8.55 -6.71
N ALA A 73 -25.19 -9.83 -6.93
CA ALA A 73 -26.48 -10.43 -6.58
C ALA A 73 -26.74 -10.40 -5.07
N ALA A 74 -25.71 -10.64 -4.26
CA ALA A 74 -25.83 -10.60 -2.80
C ALA A 74 -26.11 -9.18 -2.27
N VAL A 75 -25.52 -8.14 -2.88
CA VAL A 75 -25.80 -6.74 -2.50
C VAL A 75 -27.24 -6.37 -2.82
N GLN A 76 -27.76 -6.73 -4.00
CA GLN A 76 -29.16 -6.46 -4.35
C GLN A 76 -30.13 -7.20 -3.44
N ALA A 77 -29.91 -8.49 -3.19
CA ALA A 77 -30.74 -9.27 -2.27
C ALA A 77 -30.72 -8.70 -0.84
N ALA A 78 -29.58 -8.18 -0.38
CA ALA A 78 -29.49 -7.51 0.91
C ALA A 78 -30.16 -6.13 0.90
N ALA A 79 -30.10 -5.39 -0.21
CA ALA A 79 -30.81 -4.12 -0.35
C ALA A 79 -32.33 -4.29 -0.23
N ASP A 80 -32.87 -5.45 -0.61
CA ASP A 80 -34.27 -5.81 -0.41
C ASP A 80 -34.60 -6.23 1.03
N ALA A 81 -33.68 -6.94 1.69
CA ALA A 81 -33.91 -7.52 3.01
C ALA A 81 -33.75 -6.53 4.17
N TYR A 82 -33.04 -5.42 3.97
CA TYR A 82 -32.68 -4.47 5.03
C TYR A 82 -33.18 -3.05 4.77
N GLN A 83 -33.50 -2.35 5.86
CA GLN A 83 -34.02 -0.98 5.82
C GLN A 83 -32.95 0.08 5.61
N HIS A 84 -31.74 -0.13 6.14
CA HIS A 84 -30.67 0.86 6.08
C HIS A 84 -29.43 0.32 5.38
N ILE A 85 -28.76 1.18 4.62
CA ILE A 85 -27.53 0.88 3.88
C ILE A 85 -26.50 1.95 4.20
N PHE A 86 -25.44 1.55 4.90
CA PHE A 86 -24.33 2.40 5.30
C PHE A 86 -23.13 2.17 4.39
N VAL A 87 -22.47 3.26 3.98
CA VAL A 87 -21.14 3.24 3.40
C VAL A 87 -20.14 3.53 4.51
N PHE A 88 -19.19 2.64 4.71
CA PHE A 88 -18.13 2.82 5.69
C PHE A 88 -16.75 2.80 5.04
N SER A 89 -15.84 3.61 5.53
CA SER A 89 -14.41 3.54 5.25
C SER A 89 -13.69 2.77 6.35
N VAL A 90 -12.57 2.13 6.01
CA VAL A 90 -11.76 1.38 6.96
C VAL A 90 -10.30 1.82 6.88
N GLU A 91 -9.75 2.20 8.03
CA GLU A 91 -8.32 2.45 8.19
C GLU A 91 -7.61 1.21 8.76
N ASN A 92 -6.36 0.97 8.33
CA ASN A 92 -5.53 -0.13 8.82
C ASN A 92 -6.18 -1.53 8.76
N MET A 93 -6.97 -1.77 7.72
CA MET A 93 -7.80 -2.96 7.53
C MET A 93 -7.08 -4.32 7.77
N ARG A 94 -7.68 -5.16 8.64
CA ARG A 94 -7.35 -6.58 8.87
C ARG A 94 -8.59 -7.47 8.80
N ASN A 95 -8.44 -8.63 8.16
CA ASN A 95 -9.54 -9.57 7.97
C ASN A 95 -10.09 -10.14 9.28
N THR A 96 -9.31 -10.13 10.36
CA THR A 96 -9.75 -10.54 11.71
C THR A 96 -10.84 -9.60 12.21
N TYR A 97 -10.57 -8.30 12.26
CA TYR A 97 -11.51 -7.30 12.79
C TYR A 97 -12.80 -7.23 11.97
N LEU A 98 -12.74 -7.30 10.63
CA LEU A 98 -13.98 -7.38 9.84
C LEU A 98 -14.75 -8.69 10.00
N LYS A 99 -14.12 -9.79 10.46
CA LYS A 99 -14.88 -11.00 10.81
C LYS A 99 -15.62 -10.79 12.12
N ASP A 100 -15.01 -10.09 13.07
CA ASP A 100 -15.61 -9.80 14.37
C ASP A 100 -16.81 -8.86 14.17
N VAL A 101 -16.66 -7.78 13.40
CA VAL A 101 -17.78 -6.91 13.00
C VAL A 101 -18.87 -7.73 12.28
N ARG A 102 -18.51 -8.62 11.36
CA ARG A 102 -19.49 -9.49 10.67
C ARG A 102 -20.25 -10.41 11.62
N GLN A 103 -19.63 -10.88 12.69
CA GLN A 103 -20.28 -11.73 13.68
C GLN A 103 -21.28 -10.91 14.51
N GLN A 104 -20.90 -9.70 14.93
CA GLN A 104 -21.75 -8.82 15.73
C GLN A 104 -23.00 -8.35 14.99
N PHE A 105 -22.91 -8.16 13.67
CA PHE A 105 -24.04 -7.84 12.79
C PHE A 105 -24.67 -9.08 12.13
N GLY A 106 -24.29 -10.31 12.51
CA GLY A 106 -24.67 -11.51 11.77
C GLY A 106 -26.17 -11.84 11.80
N SER A 107 -26.90 -11.42 12.84
CA SER A 107 -28.35 -11.60 12.99
C SER A 107 -29.16 -10.55 12.24
N ASP A 108 -28.72 -9.29 12.31
CA ASP A 108 -29.55 -8.13 11.95
C ASP A 108 -28.98 -7.35 10.76
N GLY A 109 -27.93 -7.87 10.11
CA GLY A 109 -27.25 -7.18 9.04
C GLY A 109 -26.35 -8.04 8.16
N ARG A 110 -25.82 -7.39 7.14
CA ARG A 110 -24.92 -7.97 6.15
C ARG A 110 -23.83 -6.97 5.77
N LEU A 111 -22.58 -7.35 6.01
CA LEU A 111 -21.40 -6.54 5.68
C LEU A 111 -20.71 -7.04 4.42
N PHE A 112 -20.58 -6.14 3.43
CA PHE A 112 -19.86 -6.33 2.19
C PHE A 112 -18.58 -5.49 2.18
N TYR A 113 -17.46 -6.14 1.87
CA TYR A 113 -16.18 -5.48 1.66
C TYR A 113 -15.50 -6.13 0.45
N GLY A 114 -15.62 -5.49 -0.70
CA GLY A 114 -15.30 -6.09 -1.99
C GLY A 114 -14.88 -5.06 -3.03
N LYS A 115 -14.97 -5.42 -4.30
CA LYS A 115 -14.60 -4.51 -5.39
C LYS A 115 -15.59 -3.35 -5.45
N THR A 116 -15.12 -2.16 -5.13
CA THR A 116 -15.93 -0.95 -5.01
C THR A 116 -16.78 -0.66 -6.25
N LYS A 117 -16.20 -0.80 -7.44
CA LYS A 117 -16.92 -0.64 -8.73
C LYS A 117 -18.08 -1.63 -8.92
N VAL A 118 -18.01 -2.83 -8.33
CA VAL A 118 -19.08 -3.83 -8.41
C VAL A 118 -20.21 -3.46 -7.45
N MET A 119 -19.87 -3.02 -6.24
CA MET A 119 -20.84 -2.55 -5.25
C MET A 119 -21.58 -1.31 -5.76
N ALA A 120 -20.86 -0.31 -6.31
CA ALA A 120 -21.48 0.87 -6.90
C ALA A 120 -22.40 0.53 -8.08
N LYS A 121 -22.04 -0.47 -8.90
CA LYS A 121 -22.91 -0.95 -9.98
C LYS A 121 -24.16 -1.66 -9.44
N ALA A 122 -24.07 -2.35 -8.30
CA ALA A 122 -25.20 -3.05 -7.69
C ALA A 122 -26.24 -2.10 -7.11
N LEU A 123 -25.80 -0.94 -6.57
CA LEU A 123 -26.67 0.13 -6.09
C LEU A 123 -27.26 0.96 -7.24
N GLY A 124 -26.47 1.18 -8.29
CA GLY A 124 -26.81 1.99 -9.46
C GLY A 124 -25.88 3.19 -9.60
N LYS A 125 -25.55 3.56 -10.85
CA LYS A 125 -24.61 4.68 -11.12
C LYS A 125 -25.29 6.02 -11.33
N GLY A 126 -26.58 6.02 -11.64
CA GLY A 126 -27.38 7.20 -11.89
C GLY A 126 -28.85 6.87 -11.68
N LYS A 127 -29.71 7.88 -11.82
CA LYS A 127 -31.15 7.76 -11.55
C LYS A 127 -31.88 6.75 -12.44
N GLU A 128 -31.37 6.47 -13.63
CA GLU A 128 -31.99 5.52 -14.57
C GLU A 128 -31.64 4.06 -14.27
N ASP A 129 -30.48 3.82 -13.66
CA ASP A 129 -29.94 2.49 -13.35
C ASP A 129 -30.01 2.17 -11.85
N GLU A 130 -30.67 3.00 -11.04
CA GLU A 130 -30.75 2.81 -9.60
C GLU A 130 -31.70 1.68 -9.23
N TYR A 131 -31.24 0.82 -8.32
CA TYR A 131 -32.01 -0.35 -7.93
C TYR A 131 -33.24 0.03 -7.08
N LYS A 132 -33.09 1.06 -6.24
CA LYS A 132 -34.14 1.71 -5.46
C LYS A 132 -33.97 3.22 -5.54
N PRO A 133 -35.03 4.01 -5.33
CA PRO A 133 -34.96 5.46 -5.37
C PRO A 133 -33.87 6.01 -4.43
N GLY A 134 -33.03 6.90 -4.95
CA GLY A 134 -32.01 7.61 -4.18
C GLY A 134 -30.73 6.81 -3.86
N LEU A 135 -30.68 5.50 -4.13
CA LEU A 135 -29.50 4.66 -3.89
C LEU A 135 -28.26 5.11 -4.67
N SER A 136 -28.46 5.69 -5.84
CA SER A 136 -27.37 6.23 -6.66
C SER A 136 -26.55 7.29 -5.92
N GLY A 137 -27.15 7.96 -4.93
CA GLY A 137 -26.48 8.93 -4.06
C GLY A 137 -25.39 8.32 -3.18
N LEU A 138 -25.41 7.02 -2.86
CA LEU A 138 -24.34 6.36 -2.11
C LEU A 138 -23.09 6.09 -2.97
N GLY A 139 -23.26 6.04 -4.30
CA GLY A 139 -22.19 5.69 -5.24
C GLY A 139 -20.97 6.62 -5.18
N LYS A 140 -21.18 7.89 -4.81
CA LYS A 140 -20.12 8.92 -4.68
C LYS A 140 -19.20 8.68 -3.47
N PHE A 141 -19.66 7.98 -2.45
CA PHE A 141 -18.86 7.62 -1.27
C PHE A 141 -18.11 6.29 -1.44
N LEU A 142 -18.37 5.58 -2.54
CA LEU A 142 -17.74 4.30 -2.84
C LEU A 142 -16.38 4.51 -3.55
N GLU A 143 -15.40 5.06 -2.83
CA GLU A 143 -14.01 5.22 -3.29
C GLU A 143 -12.98 4.77 -2.24
N GLY A 144 -11.90 4.12 -2.67
CA GLY A 144 -10.84 3.66 -1.77
C GLY A 144 -11.19 2.40 -0.96
N ASN A 145 -10.80 2.39 0.32
CA ASN A 145 -10.97 1.26 1.26
C ASN A 145 -12.34 1.31 1.94
N VAL A 146 -13.39 1.08 1.17
CA VAL A 146 -14.78 1.23 1.61
C VAL A 146 -15.58 -0.05 1.45
N GLY A 147 -16.61 -0.18 2.28
CA GLY A 147 -17.57 -1.28 2.27
C GLY A 147 -19.00 -0.80 2.44
N LEU A 148 -19.93 -1.77 2.38
CA LEU A 148 -21.35 -1.57 2.63
C LEU A 148 -21.77 -2.38 3.84
N LEU A 149 -22.50 -1.77 4.75
CA LEU A 149 -23.21 -2.46 5.82
C LEU A 149 -24.71 -2.25 5.60
N LEU A 150 -25.44 -3.35 5.46
CA LEU A 150 -26.90 -3.31 5.38
C LEU A 150 -27.47 -3.86 6.67
N THR A 151 -28.39 -3.16 7.31
CA THR A 151 -28.94 -3.58 8.60
C THR A 151 -30.34 -3.02 8.86
N ASN A 152 -31.07 -3.67 9.75
CA ASN A 152 -32.35 -3.20 10.28
C ASN A 152 -32.21 -2.49 11.64
N ARG A 153 -30.98 -2.35 12.15
CA ARG A 153 -30.72 -1.60 13.39
C ARG A 153 -30.89 -0.11 13.18
N GLY A 154 -31.18 0.59 14.27
CA GLY A 154 -31.36 2.04 14.25
C GLY A 154 -30.08 2.75 13.82
N VAL A 155 -30.23 3.86 13.09
CA VAL A 155 -29.09 4.63 12.57
C VAL A 155 -28.13 5.07 13.67
N GLN A 156 -28.65 5.59 14.79
CA GLN A 156 -27.83 6.04 15.91
C GLN A 156 -27.05 4.90 16.57
N GLU A 157 -27.67 3.74 16.78
CA GLU A 157 -27.01 2.56 17.36
C GLU A 157 -25.79 2.13 16.52
N VAL A 158 -25.93 2.15 15.19
CA VAL A 158 -24.84 1.80 14.27
C VAL A 158 -23.72 2.84 14.32
N LEU A 159 -24.06 4.13 14.39
CA LEU A 159 -23.07 5.21 14.49
C LEU A 159 -22.27 5.15 15.79
N GLU A 160 -22.96 4.97 16.93
CA GLU A 160 -22.33 4.83 18.24
C GLU A 160 -21.41 3.61 18.29
N PHE A 161 -21.88 2.48 17.77
CA PHE A 161 -21.10 1.25 17.70
C PHE A 161 -19.75 1.45 16.98
N PHE A 162 -19.76 2.08 15.80
CA PHE A 162 -18.52 2.30 15.04
C PHE A 162 -17.66 3.45 15.58
N ALA A 163 -18.22 4.37 16.38
CA ALA A 163 -17.45 5.40 17.06
C ALA A 163 -16.56 4.81 18.19
N GLU A 164 -17.09 3.81 18.90
CA GLU A 164 -16.37 3.12 19.99
C GLU A 164 -15.47 1.99 19.47
N TYR A 165 -15.87 1.29 18.40
CA TYR A 165 -15.13 0.11 17.92
C TYR A 165 -13.76 0.48 17.34
N ARG A 166 -12.72 0.21 18.13
CA ARG A 166 -11.31 0.46 17.81
C ARG A 166 -10.46 -0.74 18.21
N GLU A 167 -9.55 -1.13 17.34
CA GLU A 167 -8.63 -2.25 17.61
C GLU A 167 -7.19 -1.87 17.31
N LEU A 168 -6.27 -2.18 18.22
CA LEU A 168 -4.86 -1.88 18.05
C LEU A 168 -4.14 -3.03 17.33
N ASP A 169 -3.25 -2.69 16.41
CA ASP A 169 -2.46 -3.64 15.64
C ASP A 169 -1.06 -3.11 15.32
N PHE A 170 -0.21 -4.01 14.84
CA PHE A 170 1.11 -3.69 14.36
C PHE A 170 1.04 -2.91 13.05
N ALA A 171 1.75 -1.78 13.03
CA ALA A 171 1.86 -0.95 11.85
C ALA A 171 2.55 -1.66 10.69
N ARG A 172 2.27 -1.19 9.47
CA ARG A 172 2.87 -1.70 8.23
C ARG A 172 3.85 -0.67 7.67
N ALA A 173 4.78 -1.12 6.86
CA ALA A 173 5.67 -0.21 6.14
C ALA A 173 4.85 0.77 5.30
N GLY A 174 5.25 2.04 5.31
CA GLY A 174 4.54 3.16 4.69
C GLY A 174 3.53 3.87 5.61
N SER A 175 3.18 3.30 6.76
CA SER A 175 2.39 3.99 7.78
C SER A 175 3.24 5.02 8.52
N LYS A 176 2.64 6.14 8.95
CA LYS A 176 3.29 7.10 9.84
C LYS A 176 3.28 6.60 11.29
N ALA A 177 4.35 6.83 12.04
CA ALA A 177 4.40 6.47 13.46
C ALA A 177 3.53 7.41 14.29
N THR A 178 2.74 6.84 15.20
CA THR A 178 1.85 7.59 16.12
C THR A 178 2.58 8.17 17.32
N ARG A 179 3.71 7.57 17.71
CA ARG A 179 4.60 8.06 18.77
C ARG A 179 6.05 7.64 18.49
N THR A 180 6.99 8.34 19.09
CA THR A 180 8.41 7.95 19.09
C THR A 180 8.61 6.71 19.96
N PHE A 181 9.40 5.75 19.50
CA PHE A 181 9.75 4.55 20.26
C PHE A 181 11.26 4.34 20.24
N THR A 182 11.84 4.30 21.43
CA THR A 182 13.29 4.20 21.67
C THR A 182 13.57 3.05 22.61
N VAL A 183 14.51 2.19 22.23
CA VAL A 183 14.98 1.08 23.05
C VAL A 183 16.10 1.59 23.96
N PRO A 184 16.01 1.43 25.29
CA PRO A 184 17.04 1.90 26.22
C PRO A 184 18.34 1.12 26.07
N ALA A 185 19.46 1.74 26.46
CA ALA A 185 20.76 1.08 26.55
C ALA A 185 20.77 0.00 27.65
N GLY A 186 21.64 -1.01 27.50
CA GLY A 186 21.78 -2.12 28.42
C GLY A 186 21.17 -3.42 27.89
N VAL A 187 20.69 -4.28 28.79
CA VAL A 187 20.05 -5.55 28.39
C VAL A 187 18.74 -5.23 27.67
N VAL A 188 18.54 -5.80 26.48
CA VAL A 188 17.32 -5.63 25.71
C VAL A 188 16.27 -6.61 26.20
N TYR A 189 15.12 -6.09 26.62
CA TYR A 189 13.97 -6.87 27.07
C TYR A 189 12.91 -6.99 25.97
N GLN A 190 11.95 -7.90 26.15
CA GLN A 190 10.92 -8.18 25.14
C GLN A 190 9.99 -7.01 24.89
N ARG A 191 9.71 -6.16 25.89
CA ARG A 191 8.92 -4.92 25.71
C ARG A 191 9.77 -3.67 25.61
N ALA A 192 11.11 -3.83 25.64
CA ALA A 192 12.09 -2.78 25.36
C ALA A 192 11.79 -1.43 26.06
N GLY A 193 11.38 -1.49 27.34
CA GLY A 193 11.13 -0.31 28.18
C GLY A 193 9.67 0.08 28.35
N GLU A 194 8.72 -0.58 27.67
CA GLU A 194 7.27 -0.34 27.91
C GLU A 194 6.78 -0.94 29.22
N LEU A 195 7.48 -1.96 29.75
CA LEU A 195 7.21 -2.55 31.06
C LEU A 195 8.42 -2.36 31.99
N ALA A 196 8.15 -2.38 33.29
CA ALA A 196 9.19 -2.41 34.30
C ALA A 196 10.04 -3.68 34.13
N VAL A 197 11.34 -3.58 34.42
CA VAL A 197 12.32 -4.67 34.23
C VAL A 197 11.96 -5.93 35.02
N GLU A 198 11.24 -5.79 36.12
CA GLU A 198 10.77 -6.88 36.97
C GLU A 198 9.63 -7.70 36.35
N ASP A 199 8.82 -7.07 35.50
CA ASP A 199 7.68 -7.68 34.80
C ASP A 199 8.02 -8.08 33.35
N ASP A 200 9.19 -7.68 32.86
CA ASP A 200 9.65 -7.97 31.50
C ASP A 200 10.69 -9.09 31.49
N SER A 201 10.75 -9.81 30.38
CA SER A 201 11.71 -10.90 30.18
C SER A 201 12.79 -10.47 29.17
N PRO A 202 14.05 -10.90 29.36
CA PRO A 202 15.10 -10.60 28.39
C PRO A 202 14.76 -11.14 27.00
N LEU A 203 15.18 -10.41 25.96
CA LEU A 203 14.96 -10.85 24.59
C LEU A 203 15.70 -12.18 24.33
N PRO A 204 15.04 -13.21 23.75
CA PRO A 204 15.67 -14.49 23.48
C PRO A 204 16.91 -14.36 22.58
N HIS A 205 17.99 -15.07 22.92
CA HIS A 205 19.25 -15.01 22.17
C HIS A 205 19.14 -15.28 20.64
N PRO A 206 18.21 -16.12 20.11
CA PRO A 206 18.09 -16.30 18.66
C PRO A 206 17.52 -15.06 17.93
N MET A 207 16.79 -14.19 18.64
CA MET A 207 16.22 -12.97 18.07
C MET A 207 17.28 -11.90 17.78
N GLU A 208 18.44 -11.99 18.44
CA GLU A 208 19.57 -11.07 18.29
C GLU A 208 19.96 -10.85 16.82
N VAL A 209 20.08 -11.95 16.06
CA VAL A 209 20.46 -11.93 14.64
C VAL A 209 19.41 -11.20 13.80
N MET A 210 18.13 -11.32 14.14
CA MET A 210 17.03 -10.68 13.40
C MET A 210 16.99 -9.18 13.68
N VAL A 211 17.11 -8.81 14.95
CA VAL A 211 17.10 -7.42 15.42
C VAL A 211 18.31 -6.66 14.86
N ARG A 212 19.49 -7.29 14.84
CA ARG A 212 20.69 -6.75 14.17
C ARG A 212 20.49 -6.58 12.66
N LYS A 213 19.88 -7.56 11.99
CA LYS A 213 19.57 -7.48 10.55
C LYS A 213 18.66 -6.29 10.22
N TRP A 214 17.78 -5.89 11.13
CA TRP A 214 16.89 -4.73 10.95
C TRP A 214 17.52 -3.39 11.37
N GLY A 215 18.80 -3.39 11.74
CA GLY A 215 19.59 -2.16 11.92
C GLY A 215 19.85 -1.77 13.37
N MET A 216 19.35 -2.52 14.35
CA MET A 216 19.62 -2.25 15.77
C MET A 216 21.02 -2.78 16.14
N PRO A 217 21.94 -1.95 16.67
CA PRO A 217 23.34 -2.34 16.89
C PRO A 217 23.52 -3.18 18.17
N THR A 218 23.00 -4.40 18.17
CA THR A 218 23.07 -5.32 19.33
C THR A 218 24.34 -6.16 19.36
N ARG A 219 24.74 -6.56 20.57
CA ARG A 219 25.74 -7.60 20.84
C ARG A 219 25.19 -8.64 21.82
N LEU A 220 25.76 -9.83 21.79
CA LEU A 220 25.47 -10.87 22.78
C LEU A 220 26.54 -10.83 23.87
N ASP A 221 26.14 -10.59 25.13
CA ASP A 221 27.02 -10.64 26.29
C ASP A 221 26.47 -11.63 27.32
N LYS A 222 27.26 -12.66 27.66
CA LYS A 222 26.89 -13.76 28.56
C LYS A 222 25.50 -14.36 28.27
N GLY A 223 25.16 -14.50 26.99
CA GLY A 223 23.88 -15.07 26.53
C GLY A 223 22.69 -14.10 26.55
N LYS A 224 22.89 -12.83 26.93
CA LYS A 224 21.87 -11.78 26.90
C LYS A 224 22.12 -10.83 25.74
N VAL A 225 21.05 -10.36 25.10
CA VAL A 225 21.14 -9.32 24.06
C VAL A 225 21.34 -7.97 24.74
N VAL A 226 22.40 -7.27 24.37
CA VAL A 226 22.81 -5.99 24.96
C VAL A 226 22.94 -4.95 23.86
N LEU A 227 22.55 -3.72 24.19
CA LEU A 227 22.66 -2.54 23.37
C LEU A 227 23.56 -1.52 24.09
N ASP A 228 24.57 -0.97 23.40
CA ASP A 228 25.56 -0.09 24.04
C ASP A 228 25.05 1.33 24.27
N GLN A 229 24.17 1.82 23.39
CA GLN A 229 23.55 3.14 23.43
C GLN A 229 22.06 3.02 23.09
N GLU A 230 21.24 3.94 23.58
CA GLU A 230 19.81 3.93 23.21
C GLU A 230 19.62 3.99 21.68
N PHE A 231 18.58 3.32 21.20
CA PHE A 231 18.30 3.23 19.77
C PHE A 231 16.86 3.62 19.48
N THR A 232 16.68 4.77 18.83
CA THR A 232 15.37 5.22 18.35
C THR A 232 14.96 4.41 17.13
N VAL A 233 13.94 3.58 17.28
CA VAL A 233 13.42 2.75 16.18
C VAL A 233 12.60 3.60 15.23
N VAL A 234 11.68 4.40 15.76
CA VAL A 234 10.80 5.29 14.99
C VAL A 234 10.63 6.62 15.72
N GLU A 235 10.45 7.68 14.94
CA GLU A 235 10.09 9.01 15.42
C GLU A 235 8.65 9.31 15.03
N GLU A 236 7.92 9.99 15.91
CA GLU A 236 6.54 10.42 15.68
C GLU A 236 6.37 11.18 14.36
N GLY A 237 5.31 10.86 13.61
CA GLY A 237 4.95 11.49 12.34
C GLY A 237 5.78 11.04 11.13
N ARG A 238 6.88 10.30 11.31
CA ARG A 238 7.69 9.79 10.20
C ARG A 238 7.11 8.49 9.62
N GLU A 239 7.25 8.33 8.31
CA GLU A 239 6.89 7.08 7.63
C GLU A 239 7.84 5.94 8.00
N MET A 240 7.27 4.82 8.40
CA MET A 240 8.01 3.65 8.86
C MET A 240 8.40 2.75 7.70
N ASN A 241 9.62 2.22 7.74
CA ASN A 241 10.09 1.21 6.82
C ASN A 241 9.80 -0.23 7.31
N SER A 242 10.12 -1.22 6.48
CA SER A 242 9.88 -2.64 6.80
C SER A 242 10.70 -3.16 8.00
N SER A 243 11.93 -2.66 8.18
CA SER A 243 12.79 -3.03 9.30
C SER A 243 12.23 -2.49 10.62
N GLN A 244 11.81 -1.22 10.64
CA GLN A 244 11.22 -0.56 11.80
C GLN A 244 9.92 -1.25 12.24
N THR A 245 9.01 -1.52 11.30
CA THR A 245 7.75 -2.23 11.63
C THR A 245 7.98 -3.67 12.10
N SER A 246 9.05 -4.33 11.61
CA SER A 246 9.45 -5.65 12.11
C SER A 246 10.00 -5.58 13.54
N LEU A 247 10.80 -4.56 13.87
CA LEU A 247 11.28 -4.31 15.22
C LEU A 247 10.12 -4.04 16.19
N LEU A 248 9.20 -3.15 15.83
CA LEU A 248 8.00 -2.86 16.64
C LEU A 248 7.19 -4.14 16.92
N LYS A 249 7.05 -5.02 15.92
CA LYS A 249 6.37 -6.30 16.10
C LYS A 249 7.10 -7.23 17.06
N VAL A 250 8.43 -7.29 17.03
CA VAL A 250 9.21 -8.08 17.99
C VAL A 250 9.03 -7.56 19.40
N PHE A 251 9.01 -6.23 19.58
CA PHE A 251 8.78 -5.62 20.89
C PHE A 251 7.30 -5.59 21.31
N GLY A 252 6.41 -6.07 20.44
CA GLY A 252 4.99 -6.12 20.69
C GLY A 252 4.34 -4.73 20.83
N VAL A 253 4.88 -3.73 20.13
CA VAL A 253 4.37 -2.35 20.11
C VAL A 253 3.41 -2.18 18.94
N ALA A 254 2.13 -2.03 19.25
CA ALA A 254 1.08 -1.71 18.28
C ALA A 254 1.04 -0.19 18.04
N MET A 255 1.04 0.22 16.77
CA MET A 255 1.02 1.63 16.34
C MET A 255 0.03 1.91 15.21
N ALA A 256 -0.74 0.90 14.80
CA ALA A 256 -1.84 1.09 13.86
C ALA A 256 -3.16 0.86 14.59
N GLU A 257 -4.07 1.81 14.46
CA GLU A 257 -5.44 1.68 14.96
C GLU A 257 -6.34 1.30 13.79
N PHE A 258 -7.05 0.19 13.91
CA PHE A 258 -8.17 -0.14 13.07
C PHE A 258 -9.35 0.72 13.49
N ARG A 259 -9.83 1.56 12.58
CA ARG A 259 -11.02 2.40 12.75
C ARG A 259 -11.93 2.22 11.56
N VAL A 260 -13.23 2.14 11.82
CA VAL A 260 -14.28 2.18 10.81
C VAL A 260 -14.97 3.53 10.92
N GLN A 261 -15.10 4.25 9.81
CA GLN A 261 -15.80 5.52 9.78
C GLN A 261 -17.02 5.40 8.87
N ILE A 262 -18.19 5.79 9.34
CA ILE A 262 -19.39 5.86 8.51
C ILE A 262 -19.34 7.16 7.70
N LEU A 263 -19.45 7.05 6.38
CA LEU A 263 -19.41 8.21 5.48
C LEU A 263 -20.82 8.71 5.14
N ALA A 264 -21.73 7.78 4.87
CA ALA A 264 -23.10 8.09 4.49
C ALA A 264 -24.00 6.89 4.75
N TYR A 265 -25.30 7.14 4.87
CA TYR A 265 -26.31 6.10 4.93
C TYR A 265 -27.52 6.45 4.08
N TRP A 266 -28.20 5.41 3.59
CA TRP A 266 -29.48 5.50 2.91
C TRP A 266 -30.52 4.74 3.75
N SER A 267 -31.73 5.28 3.83
CA SER A 267 -32.84 4.65 4.54
C SER A 267 -34.02 4.41 3.60
N ALA A 268 -34.56 3.19 3.62
CA ALA A 268 -35.70 2.82 2.78
C ALA A 268 -36.98 3.62 3.07
N GLY A 269 -37.13 4.15 4.30
CA GLY A 269 -38.30 4.94 4.67
C GLY A 269 -38.29 6.38 4.13
N SER A 270 -37.11 7.00 4.01
CA SER A 270 -36.97 8.34 3.44
C SER A 270 -36.58 8.34 1.98
N GLU A 271 -36.04 7.22 1.47
CA GLU A 271 -35.44 7.09 0.14
C GLU A 271 -34.32 8.10 -0.13
N GLU A 272 -33.77 8.69 0.93
CA GLU A 272 -32.76 9.74 0.89
C GLU A 272 -31.41 9.24 1.42
N VAL A 273 -30.34 9.85 0.92
CA VAL A 273 -28.98 9.64 1.39
C VAL A 273 -28.60 10.77 2.34
N THR A 274 -28.23 10.41 3.56
CA THR A 274 -27.70 11.33 4.55
C THR A 274 -26.20 11.12 4.68
N GLU A 275 -25.44 12.21 4.54
CA GLU A 275 -24.00 12.23 4.75
C GLU A 275 -23.71 12.35 6.25
N VAL A 276 -22.70 11.61 6.72
CA VAL A 276 -22.25 11.63 8.11
C VAL A 276 -20.88 12.30 8.11
N GLU A 277 -20.75 13.43 8.77
CA GLU A 277 -19.46 14.11 8.86
C GLU A 277 -18.48 13.27 9.68
N ALA A 278 -17.28 13.04 9.12
CA ALA A 278 -16.30 12.09 9.62
C ALA A 278 -15.66 12.44 10.99
N ASP A 279 -16.01 13.59 11.58
CA ASP A 279 -15.43 14.06 12.86
C ASP A 279 -16.39 14.87 13.74
N ALA A 280 -17.71 14.74 13.56
CA ALA A 280 -18.64 15.22 14.57
C ALA A 280 -18.69 14.21 15.71
N GLY A 281 -17.82 14.39 16.71
CA GLY A 281 -18.11 13.89 18.05
C GLY A 281 -19.55 14.28 18.40
N VAL A 282 -20.33 13.27 18.79
CA VAL A 282 -21.74 13.33 19.18
C VAL A 282 -22.15 14.70 19.77
N GLU A 283 -22.65 15.61 18.93
CA GLU A 283 -23.50 16.69 19.40
C GLU A 283 -24.92 16.15 19.45
N VAL A 284 -25.31 15.75 20.66
CA VAL A 284 -26.69 15.46 21.02
C VAL A 284 -27.50 16.73 20.79
N ILE A 285 -28.22 16.82 19.67
CA ILE A 285 -29.27 17.81 19.53
C ILE A 285 -30.42 17.34 20.43
N GLN A 286 -30.47 17.86 21.65
CA GLN A 286 -31.69 17.85 22.46
C GLN A 286 -32.63 18.90 21.86
N GLU A 287 -33.65 18.44 21.14
CA GLU A 287 -34.81 19.30 20.86
C GLU A 287 -35.60 19.51 22.16
N GLY A 288 -35.77 20.78 22.52
CA GLY A 288 -36.78 21.28 23.46
C GLY A 288 -37.82 22.09 22.71
#